data_AF-A0AAU4UR62-F1
#
_entry.id   AF-A0AAU4UR62-F1
#
_cell.length_a   1.000
_cell.length_b   1.000
_cell.length_c   1.000
_cell.angle_alpha   90.00
_cell.angle_beta   90.00
_cell.angle_gamma   90.00
#
_symmetry.space_group_name_H-M   'P 1'
#
loop_
_entity.id
_entity.type
_entity.pdbx_description
1 polymer ?
#
loop_
_entity_poly.entity_id
_entity_poly.type
_entity_poly.pdbx_seq_one_letter_code
_entity_poly.pdbx_strand_id
1 'polypeptide(L)'
;MRYSAESTVLPTNAPDLLNWAATHVEARGFHNGRDSDKFGHDRGVTATRLLTPGILGALDVAGGDGRRISGRTYDYPALYAAQRLALDTLSDLVAGGAVVHDADWPDEYRHRRHVVHQWGAQGDRTPDDVVEVLREAAGLAESAVAAAARTGRPTARMHRGSVGGVLAWAATHLEDVGHRPGLESHDPAGFADSSACTALHALDRAFVAAKPNPADGREAWAAYGEADSAWCLFVEHITGGPLVAVDDMTGWELARHRRGTVLMWGNEPGRSTADVVAAFRAAVPAES
;
A
#
# COMPACT_ATOMS: atom_id res chain seq x y z
N MET A 1 -13.70 24.00 2.79
CA MET A 1 -12.62 24.18 1.77
C MET A 1 -12.96 23.30 0.58
N ARG A 2 -13.20 23.87 -0.61
CA ARG A 2 -13.39 23.10 -1.85
C ARG A 2 -12.00 22.94 -2.49
N TYR A 3 -11.48 21.73 -2.52
CA TYR A 3 -10.24 21.41 -3.22
C TYR A 3 -10.48 21.49 -4.75
N SER A 4 -9.54 22.08 -5.50
CA SER A 4 -9.59 22.06 -6.97
C SER A 4 -9.45 20.64 -7.51
N ALA A 5 -9.85 20.38 -8.75
CA ALA A 5 -9.71 19.05 -9.37
C ALA A 5 -8.23 18.58 -9.42
N GLU A 6 -7.29 19.49 -9.62
CA GLU A 6 -5.84 19.22 -9.56
C GLU A 6 -5.37 18.83 -8.15
N SER A 7 -6.01 19.35 -7.10
CA SER A 7 -5.76 18.94 -5.70
C SER A 7 -6.30 17.54 -5.36
N THR A 8 -6.84 16.78 -6.32
CA THR A 8 -7.42 15.45 -6.10
C THR A 8 -6.65 14.31 -6.78
N VAL A 9 -5.64 14.64 -7.60
CA VAL A 9 -4.69 13.66 -8.13
C VAL A 9 -3.58 13.49 -7.09
N LEU A 10 -3.50 12.30 -6.50
CA LEU A 10 -2.47 11.97 -5.52
C LEU A 10 -1.26 11.35 -6.25
N PRO A 11 -0.03 11.80 -5.97
CA PRO A 11 1.17 11.21 -6.56
C PRO A 11 1.29 9.72 -6.25
N THR A 12 1.42 8.87 -7.27
CA THR A 12 1.51 7.41 -7.14
C THR A 12 2.94 6.88 -7.27
N ASN A 13 3.93 7.77 -7.34
CA ASN A 13 5.35 7.44 -7.30
C ASN A 13 6.09 8.38 -6.33
N ALA A 14 7.22 7.91 -5.81
CA ALA A 14 7.98 8.63 -4.79
C ALA A 14 8.56 9.98 -5.28
N PRO A 15 9.15 10.09 -6.50
CA PRO A 15 9.64 11.37 -7.01
C PRO A 15 8.57 12.45 -7.07
N ASP A 16 7.40 12.16 -7.66
CA ASP A 16 6.31 13.13 -7.77
C ASP A 16 5.75 13.50 -6.40
N LEU A 17 5.71 12.55 -5.46
CA LEU A 17 5.28 12.81 -4.08
C LEU A 17 6.23 13.79 -3.38
N LEU A 18 7.53 13.56 -3.49
CA LEU A 18 8.58 14.40 -2.89
C LEU A 18 8.62 15.79 -3.53
N ASN A 19 8.52 15.89 -4.86
CA ASN A 19 8.44 17.15 -5.59
C ASN A 19 7.18 17.95 -5.23
N TRP A 20 6.04 17.26 -5.06
CA TRP A 20 4.82 17.89 -4.58
C TRP A 20 5.01 18.43 -3.16
N ALA A 21 5.60 17.63 -2.26
CA ALA A 21 5.87 18.05 -0.88
C ALA A 21 6.80 19.27 -0.84
N ALA A 22 7.85 19.31 -1.67
CA ALA A 22 8.75 20.45 -1.80
C ALA A 22 8.00 21.71 -2.24
N THR A 23 7.21 21.60 -3.32
CA THR A 23 6.38 22.70 -3.84
C THR A 23 5.39 23.20 -2.78
N HIS A 24 4.85 22.29 -1.95
CA HIS A 24 3.96 22.66 -0.86
C HIS A 24 4.67 23.45 0.24
N VAL A 25 5.88 23.04 0.64
CA VAL A 25 6.70 23.76 1.62
C VAL A 25 7.12 25.13 1.09
N GLU A 26 7.53 25.23 -0.19
CA GLU A 26 7.83 26.53 -0.82
C GLU A 26 6.64 27.48 -0.77
N ALA A 27 5.44 26.97 -1.09
CA ALA A 27 4.25 27.82 -1.18
C ALA A 27 3.64 28.17 0.18
N ARG A 28 3.78 27.31 1.19
CA ARG A 28 3.01 27.38 2.45
C ARG A 28 3.85 27.35 3.73
N GLY A 29 5.16 27.16 3.63
CA GLY A 29 6.04 26.93 4.77
C GLY A 29 5.78 25.58 5.44
N PHE A 30 6.20 25.45 6.70
CA PHE A 30 6.07 24.19 7.44
C PHE A 30 4.62 23.85 7.79
N HIS A 31 4.31 22.55 7.73
CA HIS A 31 3.02 22.00 8.09
C HIS A 31 3.17 20.96 9.19
N ASN A 32 2.33 21.03 10.23
CA ASN A 32 2.29 19.98 11.24
C ASN A 32 1.47 18.80 10.70
N GLY A 33 2.10 17.62 10.65
CA GLY A 33 1.43 16.36 10.33
C GLY A 33 0.56 15.83 11.48
N ARG A 34 -0.15 14.73 11.22
CA ARG A 34 -1.16 14.13 12.11
C ARG A 34 -0.60 13.55 13.43
N ASP A 35 0.71 13.31 13.50
CA ASP A 35 1.34 12.52 14.56
C ASP A 35 2.01 13.35 15.67
N SER A 36 1.71 14.65 15.79
CA SER A 36 2.32 15.51 16.82
C SER A 36 2.07 15.02 18.26
N ASP A 37 1.02 14.23 18.48
CA ASP A 37 0.70 13.59 19.77
C ASP A 37 1.40 12.23 19.98
N LYS A 38 2.01 11.66 18.93
CA LYS A 38 2.69 10.36 18.97
C LYS A 38 4.21 10.47 19.15
N PHE A 39 4.75 11.69 19.06
CA PHE A 39 6.18 11.95 19.16
C PHE A 39 6.47 12.87 20.36
N GLY A 40 6.27 12.35 21.57
CA GLY A 40 6.67 13.00 22.82
C GLY A 40 5.87 12.51 24.04
N HIS A 41 6.55 12.11 25.11
CA HIS A 41 5.92 11.72 26.38
C HIS A 41 5.34 12.90 27.19
N ASP A 42 5.47 14.14 26.71
CA ASP A 42 4.97 15.31 27.42
C ASP A 42 3.47 15.53 27.15
N ARG A 43 2.67 14.94 28.04
CA ARG A 43 1.24 15.22 28.23
C ARG A 43 1.04 16.68 28.63
N GLY A 44 1.04 17.60 27.68
CA GLY A 44 0.86 19.01 28.04
C GLY A 44 0.60 20.04 26.95
N VAL A 45 0.69 19.71 25.65
CA VAL A 45 0.55 20.73 24.60
C VAL A 45 -0.82 20.67 23.94
N THR A 46 -1.72 21.54 24.40
CA THR A 46 -3.04 21.82 23.85
C THR A 46 -2.94 22.40 22.43
N ALA A 47 -3.38 21.61 21.43
CA ALA A 47 -4.06 21.94 20.15
C ALA A 47 -3.78 23.26 19.36
N THR A 48 -2.77 24.06 19.69
CA THR A 48 -2.47 25.30 18.97
C THR A 48 -0.96 25.55 18.93
N ARG A 49 -0.40 25.34 17.74
CA ARG A 49 0.74 26.09 17.16
C ARG A 49 1.88 26.42 18.12
N LEU A 50 2.84 25.50 18.19
CA LEU A 50 4.25 25.87 18.03
C LEU A 50 4.79 25.12 16.81
N LEU A 51 5.38 25.91 15.91
CA LEU A 51 5.94 25.54 14.62
C LEU A 51 7.29 24.86 14.87
N THR A 52 7.27 23.53 14.92
CA THR A 52 8.49 22.74 14.78
C THR A 52 8.50 22.19 13.36
N PRO A 53 9.59 22.28 12.58
CA PRO A 53 9.55 21.95 11.15
C PRO A 53 9.20 20.48 10.90
N GLY A 54 7.96 20.22 10.52
CA GLY A 54 7.50 18.88 10.20
C GLY A 54 7.55 18.64 8.69
N ILE A 55 8.71 18.28 8.14
CA ILE A 55 8.82 17.75 6.77
C ILE A 55 7.81 16.60 6.51
N LEU A 56 7.47 15.84 7.56
CA LEU A 56 6.42 14.81 7.54
C LEU A 56 5.02 15.35 7.21
N GLY A 57 4.67 16.55 7.66
CA GLY A 57 3.35 17.12 7.38
C GLY A 57 3.16 17.40 5.89
N ALA A 58 4.21 17.85 5.20
CA ALA A 58 4.17 18.04 3.75
C ALA A 58 4.03 16.70 3.00
N LEU A 59 4.70 15.64 3.45
CA LEU A 59 4.56 14.28 2.92
C LEU A 59 3.16 13.70 3.16
N ASP A 60 2.61 13.86 4.37
CA ASP A 60 1.28 13.36 4.73
C ASP A 60 0.20 14.06 3.87
N VAL A 61 0.32 15.38 3.71
CA VAL A 61 -0.55 16.15 2.82
C VAL A 61 -0.37 15.65 1.39
N ALA A 62 0.85 15.57 0.86
CA ALA A 62 1.15 15.07 -0.49
C ALA A 62 0.48 13.71 -0.75
N GLY A 63 0.62 12.79 0.21
CA GLY A 63 0.01 11.47 0.23
C GLY A 63 -1.52 11.47 0.28
N GLY A 64 -2.16 12.60 0.50
CA GLY A 64 -3.61 12.76 0.49
C GLY A 64 -4.27 12.56 1.84
N ASP A 65 -3.52 12.59 2.95
CA ASP A 65 -4.13 12.56 4.28
C ASP A 65 -5.06 13.78 4.45
N GLY A 66 -6.28 13.54 4.95
CA GLY A 66 -7.35 14.54 5.02
C GLY A 66 -8.01 14.95 3.69
N ARG A 67 -7.50 14.49 2.53
CA ARG A 67 -8.07 14.77 1.18
C ARG A 67 -8.72 13.55 0.53
N ARG A 68 -8.36 12.35 0.97
CA ARG A 68 -9.01 11.10 0.56
C ARG A 68 -10.47 11.11 1.05
N ILE A 69 -11.42 11.03 0.12
CA ILE A 69 -12.85 11.00 0.39
C ILE A 69 -13.31 9.56 0.23
N SER A 70 -14.11 9.03 1.17
CA SER A 70 -14.61 7.65 1.16
C SER A 70 -15.38 7.27 -0.11
N GLY A 71 -15.98 8.24 -0.79
CA GLY A 71 -16.67 8.06 -2.07
C GLY A 71 -15.78 8.12 -3.31
N ARG A 72 -14.45 8.23 -3.18
CA ARG A 72 -13.49 8.22 -4.29
C ARG A 72 -12.51 7.06 -4.14
N THR A 73 -12.20 6.41 -5.24
CA THR A 73 -11.24 5.30 -5.27
C THR A 73 -9.87 5.81 -5.69
N TYR A 74 -8.84 5.47 -4.91
CA TYR A 74 -7.44 5.82 -5.17
C TYR A 74 -6.63 4.54 -5.44
N ASP A 75 -5.49 4.68 -6.10
CA ASP A 75 -4.48 3.62 -6.19
C ASP A 75 -3.71 3.53 -4.86
N TYR A 76 -4.36 2.98 -3.84
CA TYR A 76 -3.78 2.84 -2.50
C TYR A 76 -2.44 2.09 -2.48
N PRO A 77 -2.25 0.97 -3.21
CA PRO A 77 -0.96 0.30 -3.27
C PRO A 77 0.14 1.19 -3.84
N ALA A 78 -0.09 1.86 -4.97
CA ALA A 78 0.92 2.74 -5.54
C ALA A 78 1.17 3.95 -4.63
N LEU A 79 0.14 4.48 -3.96
CA LEU A 79 0.28 5.52 -2.96
C LEU A 79 1.12 5.06 -1.76
N TYR A 80 0.89 3.86 -1.23
CA TYR A 80 1.65 3.33 -0.11
C TYR A 80 3.09 2.98 -0.51
N ALA A 81 3.29 2.43 -1.70
CA ALA A 81 4.62 2.19 -2.25
C ALA A 81 5.40 3.49 -2.47
N ALA A 82 4.75 4.51 -3.03
CA ALA A 82 5.31 5.85 -3.19
C ALA A 82 5.66 6.48 -1.84
N GLN A 83 4.75 6.41 -0.86
CA GLN A 83 4.98 6.93 0.49
C GLN A 83 6.15 6.21 1.18
N ARG A 84 6.23 4.88 1.06
CA ARG A 84 7.30 4.09 1.66
C ARG A 84 8.64 4.42 1.03
N LEU A 85 8.76 4.37 -0.29
CA LEU A 85 10.01 4.68 -0.98
C LEU A 85 10.44 6.14 -0.75
N ALA A 86 9.49 7.07 -0.72
CA ALA A 86 9.78 8.47 -0.38
C ALA A 86 10.31 8.60 1.05
N LEU A 87 9.69 7.94 2.02
CA LEU A 87 10.12 7.94 3.42
C LEU A 87 11.49 7.27 3.58
N ASP A 88 11.71 6.13 2.94
CA ASP A 88 12.98 5.39 3.01
C ASP A 88 14.11 6.25 2.44
N THR A 89 13.92 6.78 1.23
CA THR A 89 14.90 7.65 0.55
C THR A 89 15.19 8.91 1.37
N LEU A 90 14.15 9.56 1.89
CA LEU A 90 14.30 10.77 2.68
C LEU A 90 14.99 10.50 4.01
N SER A 91 14.59 9.43 4.72
CA SER A 91 15.18 9.05 6.01
C SER A 91 16.65 8.65 5.86
N ASP A 92 17.01 7.92 4.80
CA ASP A 92 18.39 7.57 4.50
C ASP A 92 19.22 8.82 4.17
N LEU A 93 18.68 9.74 3.37
CA LEU A 93 19.35 10.98 3.01
C LEU A 93 19.67 11.81 4.26
N VAL A 94 18.67 12.07 5.10
CA VAL A 94 18.86 12.94 6.30
C VAL A 94 19.68 12.29 7.40
N ALA A 95 19.76 10.95 7.43
CA ALA A 95 20.66 10.21 8.30
C ALA A 95 22.10 10.11 7.78
N GLY A 96 22.35 10.52 6.53
CA GLY A 96 23.65 10.40 5.87
C GLY A 96 24.01 8.97 5.43
N GLY A 97 23.01 8.11 5.26
CA GLY A 97 23.18 6.70 4.89
C GLY A 97 21.98 5.84 5.28
N ALA A 98 22.03 4.55 4.93
CA ALA A 98 20.94 3.62 5.18
C ALA A 98 20.55 3.59 6.67
N VAL A 99 19.29 3.92 6.98
CA VAL A 99 18.75 3.85 8.34
C VAL A 99 18.60 2.38 8.72
N VAL A 100 19.34 1.98 9.76
CA VAL A 100 19.17 0.67 10.39
C VAL A 100 18.00 0.73 11.35
N HIS A 101 17.08 -0.22 11.29
CA HIS A 101 15.95 -0.27 12.22
C HIS A 101 16.43 -0.44 13.67
N ASP A 102 16.01 0.48 14.52
CA ASP A 102 16.20 0.40 15.96
C ASP A 102 15.06 -0.43 16.60
N ALA A 103 15.44 -1.48 17.33
CA ALA A 103 14.53 -2.41 17.97
C ALA A 103 13.70 -1.79 19.12
N ASP A 104 14.09 -0.62 19.61
CA ASP A 104 13.29 0.15 20.58
C ASP A 104 12.03 0.76 19.94
N TRP A 105 11.96 0.76 18.60
CA TRP A 105 10.77 1.17 17.86
C TRP A 105 9.90 -0.03 17.49
N PRO A 106 8.56 0.09 17.61
CA PRO A 106 7.64 -1.01 17.32
C PRO A 106 7.58 -1.41 15.83
N ASP A 107 7.98 -0.51 14.92
CA ASP A 107 8.11 -0.81 13.49
C ASP A 107 9.09 0.16 12.79
N GLU A 108 9.68 -0.30 11.69
CA GLU A 108 10.65 0.48 10.90
C GLU A 108 10.05 1.76 10.33
N TYR A 109 8.76 1.75 9.97
CA TYR A 109 8.07 2.91 9.41
C TYR A 109 8.01 4.06 10.42
N ARG A 110 7.70 3.78 11.69
CA ARG A 110 7.72 4.76 12.78
C ARG A 110 9.12 5.23 13.11
N HIS A 111 10.11 4.33 13.11
CA HIS A 111 11.51 4.70 13.33
C HIS A 111 11.98 5.70 12.26
N ARG A 112 11.75 5.41 10.97
CA ARG A 112 12.12 6.30 9.86
C ARG A 112 11.37 7.63 9.90
N ARG A 113 10.08 7.64 10.24
CA ARG A 113 9.34 8.89 10.49
C ARG A 113 9.98 9.69 11.61
N HIS A 114 10.39 9.05 12.71
CA HIS A 114 11.08 9.73 13.80
C HIS A 114 12.41 10.36 13.37
N VAL A 115 13.25 9.62 12.62
CA VAL A 115 14.52 10.15 12.08
C VAL A 115 14.28 11.43 11.27
N VAL A 116 13.33 11.38 10.35
CA VAL A 116 12.95 12.51 9.49
C VAL A 116 12.38 13.68 10.31
N HIS A 117 11.58 13.38 11.33
CA HIS A 117 11.03 14.40 12.24
C HIS A 117 12.12 15.08 13.06
N GLN A 118 13.05 14.33 13.65
CA GLN A 118 14.15 14.86 14.45
C GLN A 118 15.08 15.74 13.60
N TRP A 119 15.37 15.34 12.37
CA TRP A 119 16.16 16.16 11.45
C TRP A 119 15.49 17.50 11.18
N GLY A 120 14.18 17.49 10.87
CA GLY A 120 13.42 18.73 10.66
C GLY A 120 13.30 19.58 11.92
N ALA A 121 13.24 18.96 13.11
CA ALA A 121 13.11 19.66 14.38
C ALA A 121 14.39 20.39 14.87
N GLN A 122 15.52 20.23 14.17
CA GLN A 122 16.75 20.96 14.49
C GLN A 122 16.54 22.47 14.33
N GLY A 123 16.88 23.25 15.36
CA GLY A 123 16.48 24.64 15.52
C GLY A 123 17.04 25.64 14.50
N ASP A 124 17.93 25.20 13.61
CA ASP A 124 18.55 25.97 12.54
C ASP A 124 17.93 25.70 11.15
N ARG A 125 16.98 24.77 11.03
CA ARG A 125 16.41 24.37 9.73
C ARG A 125 15.41 25.39 9.20
N THR A 126 15.65 25.82 7.96
CA THR A 126 14.80 26.74 7.20
C THR A 126 13.88 25.98 6.22
N PRO A 127 12.81 26.62 5.73
CA PRO A 127 11.99 26.05 4.65
C PRO A 127 12.80 25.69 3.41
N ASP A 128 13.81 26.49 3.07
CA ASP A 128 14.67 26.25 1.91
C ASP A 128 15.51 24.98 2.08
N ASP A 129 16.07 24.74 3.29
CA ASP A 129 16.79 23.49 3.60
C ASP A 129 15.89 22.26 3.42
N VAL A 130 14.62 22.35 3.83
CA VAL A 130 13.65 21.27 3.69
C VAL A 130 13.30 21.03 2.23
N VAL A 131 13.12 22.08 1.44
CA VAL A 131 12.83 22.01 0.01
C VAL A 131 13.99 21.39 -0.75
N GLU A 132 15.22 21.77 -0.42
CA GLU A 132 16.43 21.20 -1.02
C GLU A 132 16.53 19.70 -0.74
N VAL A 133 16.37 19.28 0.52
CA VAL A 133 16.40 17.86 0.90
C VAL A 133 15.29 17.05 0.22
N LEU A 134 14.08 17.61 0.09
CA LEU A 134 12.98 16.92 -0.61
C LEU A 134 13.26 16.72 -2.10
N ARG A 135 13.85 17.74 -2.75
CA ARG A 135 14.24 17.66 -4.16
C ARG A 135 15.41 16.70 -4.39
N GLU A 136 16.39 16.70 -3.49
CA GLU A 136 17.49 15.74 -3.54
C GLU A 136 16.99 14.31 -3.35
N ALA A 137 16.12 14.07 -2.37
CA ALA A 137 15.46 12.78 -2.17
C ALA A 137 14.64 12.36 -3.41
N ALA A 138 13.99 13.30 -4.10
CA ALA A 138 13.26 12.99 -5.33
C ALA A 138 14.21 12.45 -6.42
N GLY A 139 15.35 13.11 -6.64
CA GLY A 139 16.37 12.65 -7.60
C GLY A 139 16.99 11.29 -7.25
N LEU A 140 17.19 11.01 -5.96
CA LEU A 140 17.63 9.70 -5.49
C LEU A 140 16.56 8.62 -5.74
N ALA A 141 15.29 8.92 -5.48
CA ALA A 141 14.18 8.02 -5.74
C ALA A 141 14.03 7.71 -7.25
N GLU A 142 14.19 8.70 -8.13
CA GLU A 142 14.22 8.49 -9.58
C GLU A 142 15.34 7.53 -10.00
N SER A 143 16.53 7.74 -9.44
CA SER A 143 17.71 6.90 -9.71
C SER A 143 17.49 5.45 -9.25
N ALA A 144 16.87 5.26 -8.08
CA ALA A 144 16.53 3.94 -7.53
C ALA A 144 15.49 3.22 -8.38
N VAL A 145 14.43 3.90 -8.82
CA VAL A 145 13.41 3.35 -9.72
C VAL A 145 14.02 2.95 -11.07
N ALA A 146 14.88 3.79 -11.63
CA ALA A 146 15.59 3.49 -12.87
C ALA A 146 16.57 2.31 -12.73
N ALA A 147 17.20 2.15 -11.56
CA ALA A 147 18.08 1.01 -11.27
C ALA A 147 17.31 -0.31 -11.14
N ALA A 148 16.14 -0.30 -10.47
CA ALA A 148 15.28 -1.47 -10.35
C ALA A 148 14.68 -1.92 -11.69
N ALA A 149 14.42 -1.00 -12.62
CA ALA A 149 13.98 -1.34 -13.97
C ALA A 149 15.05 -2.04 -14.82
N ARG A 150 16.34 -1.84 -14.50
CA ARG A 150 17.49 -2.39 -15.25
C ARG A 150 17.88 -3.82 -14.84
N THR A 151 17.36 -4.35 -13.74
CA THR A 151 17.73 -5.68 -13.22
C THR A 151 16.85 -6.83 -13.73
N GLY A 152 15.96 -6.58 -14.70
CA GLY A 152 15.42 -7.59 -15.61
C GLY A 152 14.80 -8.82 -14.94
N ARG A 153 13.52 -8.73 -14.57
CA ARG A 153 12.65 -9.90 -14.49
C ARG A 153 11.53 -9.74 -15.51
N PRO A 154 11.37 -10.67 -16.47
CA PRO A 154 10.18 -10.68 -17.30
C PRO A 154 9.02 -11.02 -16.39
N THR A 155 8.19 -10.02 -16.07
CA THR A 155 6.84 -10.30 -15.61
C THR A 155 6.14 -10.96 -16.78
N ALA A 156 5.87 -12.27 -16.65
CA ALA A 156 5.03 -12.96 -17.61
C ALA A 156 3.80 -12.08 -17.88
N ARG A 157 3.47 -11.90 -19.16
CA ARG A 157 2.24 -11.23 -19.61
C ARG A 157 1.04 -12.05 -19.14
N MET A 158 0.76 -12.03 -17.84
CA MET A 158 -0.53 -12.43 -17.32
C MET A 158 -1.54 -11.42 -17.87
N HIS A 159 -2.64 -11.87 -18.43
CA HIS A 159 -3.79 -11.01 -18.70
C HIS A 159 -4.39 -10.63 -17.35
N ARG A 160 -3.79 -9.62 -16.71
CA ARG A 160 -4.05 -9.19 -15.33
C ARG A 160 -5.53 -8.87 -15.08
N GLY A 161 -6.29 -8.53 -16.12
CA GLY A 161 -7.72 -8.25 -16.01
C GLY A 161 -8.66 -9.45 -16.11
N SER A 162 -8.19 -10.71 -16.12
CA SER A 162 -9.06 -11.89 -16.15
C SER A 162 -9.11 -12.62 -14.81
N VAL A 163 -10.19 -13.38 -14.59
CA VAL A 163 -10.35 -14.25 -13.40
C VAL A 163 -9.19 -15.23 -13.26
N GLY A 164 -8.80 -15.89 -14.36
CA GLY A 164 -7.65 -16.79 -14.38
C GLY A 164 -6.34 -16.08 -14.08
N GLY A 165 -6.19 -14.83 -14.53
CA GLY A 165 -5.02 -13.99 -14.25
C GLY A 165 -4.87 -13.65 -12.76
N VAL A 166 -5.98 -13.32 -12.09
CA VAL A 166 -6.00 -13.07 -10.63
C VAL A 166 -5.59 -14.33 -9.86
N LEU A 167 -6.23 -15.46 -10.13
CA LEU A 167 -5.97 -16.70 -9.39
C LEU A 167 -4.55 -17.23 -9.63
N ALA A 168 -4.05 -17.13 -10.87
CA ALA A 168 -2.67 -17.49 -11.20
C ALA A 168 -1.65 -16.58 -10.49
N TRP A 169 -1.93 -15.28 -10.40
CA TRP A 169 -1.07 -14.36 -9.65
C TRP A 169 -1.02 -14.72 -8.17
N ALA A 170 -2.16 -15.00 -7.54
CA ALA A 170 -2.22 -15.39 -6.12
C ALA A 170 -1.40 -16.66 -5.85
N ALA A 171 -1.48 -17.64 -6.75
CA ALA A 171 -0.69 -18.86 -6.68
C ALA A 171 0.81 -18.58 -6.77
N THR A 172 1.26 -17.84 -7.79
CA THR A 172 2.69 -17.49 -7.96
C THR A 172 3.21 -16.69 -6.77
N HIS A 173 2.42 -15.76 -6.25
CA HIS A 173 2.80 -14.99 -5.08
C HIS A 173 3.07 -15.88 -3.86
N LEU A 174 2.20 -16.85 -3.59
CA LEU A 174 2.38 -17.79 -2.48
C LEU A 174 3.53 -18.79 -2.71
N GLU A 175 3.86 -19.12 -3.95
CA GLU A 175 5.08 -19.89 -4.26
C GLU A 175 6.35 -19.10 -3.90
N ASP A 176 6.33 -17.78 -4.10
CA ASP A 176 7.45 -16.91 -3.79
C ASP A 176 7.61 -16.65 -2.29
N VAL A 177 6.52 -16.31 -1.59
CA VAL A 177 6.59 -15.87 -0.18
C VAL A 177 6.19 -16.92 0.85
N GLY A 178 5.48 -17.98 0.43
CA GLY A 178 4.93 -19.01 1.30
C GLY A 178 3.57 -18.66 1.90
N HIS A 179 2.84 -19.70 2.34
CA HIS A 179 1.60 -19.57 3.10
C HIS A 179 1.85 -19.65 4.61
N ARG A 180 1.15 -18.81 5.37
CA ARG A 180 1.15 -18.84 6.84
C ARG A 180 -0.29 -18.68 7.37
N PRO A 181 -0.81 -19.64 8.15
CA PRO A 181 -2.06 -19.46 8.89
C PRO A 181 -1.99 -18.26 9.84
N GLY A 182 -3.04 -17.45 9.90
CA GLY A 182 -3.06 -16.24 10.72
C GLY A 182 -4.45 -15.60 10.80
N LEU A 183 -4.72 -14.91 11.91
CA LEU A 183 -6.02 -14.30 12.19
C LEU A 183 -6.30 -13.04 11.36
N GLU A 184 -5.28 -12.47 10.73
CA GLU A 184 -5.38 -11.18 10.05
C GLU A 184 -5.29 -11.34 8.52
N SER A 185 -6.01 -10.48 7.81
CA SER A 185 -5.85 -10.24 6.36
C SER A 185 -4.58 -9.45 6.04
N HIS A 186 -3.74 -9.18 7.04
CA HIS A 186 -2.60 -8.27 6.96
C HIS A 186 -1.35 -9.00 7.43
N ASP A 187 -0.23 -8.67 6.80
CA ASP A 187 1.09 -9.13 7.21
C ASP A 187 1.40 -8.60 8.64
N PRO A 188 1.58 -9.46 9.65
CA PRO A 188 1.96 -9.00 10.98
C PRO A 188 3.35 -8.37 11.03
N ALA A 189 4.16 -8.52 9.97
CA ALA A 189 5.48 -7.91 9.85
C ALA A 189 5.51 -6.65 8.97
N GLY A 190 4.39 -6.19 8.42
CA GLY A 190 4.32 -4.91 7.70
C GLY A 190 5.20 -4.78 6.44
N PHE A 191 5.50 -5.87 5.72
CA PHE A 191 6.31 -5.82 4.49
C PHE A 191 5.63 -6.32 3.21
N ALA A 192 5.94 -5.57 2.15
CA ALA A 192 5.50 -5.76 0.79
C ALA A 192 6.14 -6.99 0.14
N ASP A 193 5.32 -8.02 -0.08
CA ASP A 193 5.60 -9.14 -0.98
C ASP A 193 6.85 -9.99 -0.66
N SER A 194 7.35 -9.97 0.58
CA SER A 194 8.56 -10.71 0.99
C SER A 194 8.35 -11.74 2.10
N SER A 195 7.15 -11.77 2.71
CA SER A 195 6.86 -12.56 3.90
C SER A 195 5.68 -13.48 3.66
N ALA A 196 5.72 -14.68 4.26
CA ALA A 196 4.63 -15.65 4.16
C ALA A 196 3.31 -15.06 4.67
N CYS A 197 2.24 -15.23 3.92
CA CYS A 197 0.95 -14.60 4.20
C CYS A 197 -0.24 -15.57 4.10
N THR A 198 -1.44 -15.11 4.46
CA THR A 198 -2.65 -15.93 4.40
C THR A 198 -3.16 -16.05 2.96
N ALA A 199 -3.92 -17.11 2.66
CA ALA A 199 -4.62 -17.27 1.39
C ALA A 199 -5.52 -16.06 1.06
N LEU A 200 -6.18 -15.50 2.07
CA LEU A 200 -7.00 -14.29 1.93
C LEU A 200 -6.16 -13.10 1.47
N HIS A 201 -5.01 -12.89 2.09
CA HIS A 201 -4.11 -11.79 1.74
C HIS A 201 -3.55 -11.94 0.32
N ALA A 202 -3.15 -13.16 -0.08
CA ALA A 202 -2.67 -13.41 -1.44
C ALA A 202 -3.72 -13.10 -2.51
N LEU A 203 -4.99 -13.49 -2.29
CA LEU A 203 -6.09 -13.20 -3.20
C LEU A 203 -6.43 -11.70 -3.25
N ASP A 204 -6.40 -11.01 -2.10
CA ASP A 204 -6.53 -9.55 -2.03
C ASP A 204 -5.46 -8.83 -2.86
N ARG A 205 -4.20 -9.26 -2.71
CA ARG A 205 -3.06 -8.70 -3.47
C ARG A 205 -3.21 -8.96 -4.97
N ALA A 206 -3.65 -10.15 -5.36
CA ALA A 206 -3.88 -10.50 -6.75
C ALA A 206 -4.98 -9.64 -7.40
N PHE A 207 -6.10 -9.48 -6.71
CA PHE A 207 -7.22 -8.65 -7.17
C PHE A 207 -6.82 -7.18 -7.29
N VAL A 208 -5.94 -6.71 -6.41
CA VAL A 208 -5.35 -5.38 -6.48
C VAL A 208 -4.37 -5.26 -7.67
N ALA A 209 -3.49 -6.22 -7.88
CA ALA A 209 -2.52 -6.24 -8.97
C ALA A 209 -3.17 -6.36 -10.37
N ALA A 210 -4.37 -6.94 -10.42
CA ALA A 210 -5.21 -7.09 -11.60
C ALA A 210 -5.89 -5.79 -12.07
N LYS A 211 -5.95 -4.79 -11.20
CA LYS A 211 -6.74 -3.58 -11.43
C LYS A 211 -6.15 -2.72 -12.56
N PRO A 212 -6.92 -2.39 -13.61
CA PRO A 212 -6.47 -1.53 -14.70
C PRO A 212 -6.12 -0.13 -14.20
N ASN A 213 -5.24 0.54 -14.94
CA ASN A 213 -5.03 1.96 -14.75
C ASN A 213 -6.32 2.71 -15.16
N PRO A 214 -6.75 3.74 -14.43
CA PRO A 214 -7.81 4.64 -14.88
C PRO A 214 -7.64 5.17 -16.32
N ALA A 215 -6.40 5.30 -16.81
CA ALA A 215 -6.09 5.73 -18.18
C ALA A 215 -6.39 4.66 -19.26
N ASP A 216 -6.57 3.39 -18.89
CA ASP A 216 -6.73 2.26 -19.83
C ASP A 216 -8.14 2.21 -20.49
N GLY A 217 -9.05 3.09 -20.09
CA GLY A 217 -10.38 3.20 -20.70
C GLY A 217 -11.38 2.12 -20.28
N ARG A 218 -12.64 2.27 -20.71
CA ARG A 218 -13.78 1.48 -20.19
C ARG A 218 -13.69 -0.02 -20.41
N GLU A 219 -13.05 -0.47 -21.49
CA GLU A 219 -12.95 -1.89 -21.82
C GLU A 219 -12.07 -2.65 -20.83
N ALA A 220 -10.93 -2.06 -20.42
CA ALA A 220 -10.08 -2.66 -19.40
C ALA A 220 -10.80 -2.76 -18.05
N TRP A 221 -11.62 -1.75 -17.71
CA TRP A 221 -12.44 -1.75 -16.49
C TRP A 221 -13.61 -2.74 -16.54
N ALA A 222 -14.22 -2.96 -17.71
CA ALA A 222 -15.23 -3.99 -17.88
C ALA A 222 -14.62 -5.39 -17.66
N ALA A 223 -13.45 -5.65 -18.24
CA ALA A 223 -12.71 -6.89 -18.01
C ALA A 223 -12.35 -7.09 -16.52
N TYR A 224 -11.91 -6.03 -15.84
CA TYR A 224 -11.68 -6.08 -14.39
C TYR A 224 -12.95 -6.25 -13.55
N GLY A 225 -14.10 -5.76 -14.01
CA GLY A 225 -15.38 -6.02 -13.35
C GLY A 225 -15.67 -7.52 -13.23
N GLU A 226 -15.18 -8.32 -14.19
CA GLU A 226 -15.27 -9.78 -14.15
C GLU A 226 -14.28 -10.40 -13.16
N ALA A 227 -13.23 -9.69 -12.73
CA ALA A 227 -12.25 -10.16 -11.77
C ALA A 227 -12.85 -10.39 -10.36
N ASP A 228 -14.00 -9.76 -10.03
CA ASP A 228 -14.73 -10.06 -8.79
C ASP A 228 -15.21 -11.52 -8.75
N SER A 229 -15.45 -12.12 -9.93
CA SER A 229 -15.77 -13.54 -10.06
C SER A 229 -14.62 -14.44 -9.57
N ALA A 230 -13.38 -13.96 -9.48
CA ALA A 230 -12.29 -14.73 -8.87
C ALA A 230 -12.58 -15.07 -7.39
N TRP A 231 -13.21 -14.15 -6.64
CA TRP A 231 -13.66 -14.44 -5.27
C TRP A 231 -14.75 -15.50 -5.26
N CYS A 232 -15.73 -15.38 -6.16
CA CYS A 232 -16.82 -16.33 -6.26
C CYS A 232 -16.32 -17.73 -6.61
N LEU A 233 -15.50 -17.87 -7.66
CA LEU A 233 -14.99 -19.16 -8.13
C LEU A 233 -14.04 -19.81 -7.12
N PHE A 234 -13.17 -19.02 -6.48
CA PHE A 234 -12.28 -19.58 -5.46
C PHE A 234 -13.06 -20.06 -4.24
N VAL A 235 -14.04 -19.27 -3.78
CA VAL A 235 -14.93 -19.68 -2.67
C VAL A 235 -15.72 -20.93 -3.07
N GLU A 236 -16.33 -20.95 -4.24
CA GLU A 236 -17.06 -22.09 -4.79
C GLU A 236 -16.22 -23.36 -4.81
N HIS A 237 -14.96 -23.24 -5.24
CA HIS A 237 -14.02 -24.35 -5.26
C HIS A 237 -13.76 -24.89 -3.86
N ILE A 238 -13.43 -24.03 -2.89
CA ILE A 238 -13.07 -24.47 -1.53
C ILE A 238 -14.27 -24.92 -0.69
N THR A 239 -15.49 -24.47 -1.01
CA THR A 239 -16.73 -24.92 -0.35
C THR A 239 -17.45 -26.04 -1.10
N GLY A 240 -17.02 -26.39 -2.31
CA GLY A 240 -17.68 -27.39 -3.17
C GLY A 240 -19.00 -26.92 -3.77
N GLY A 241 -19.27 -25.62 -3.82
CA GLY A 241 -20.50 -25.05 -4.35
C GLY A 241 -20.70 -23.56 -4.02
N PRO A 242 -21.67 -22.89 -4.66
CA PRO A 242 -21.86 -21.45 -4.54
C PRO A 242 -22.28 -21.01 -3.15
N LEU A 243 -21.56 -20.02 -2.63
CA LEU A 243 -21.94 -19.31 -1.43
C LEU A 243 -22.92 -18.19 -1.82
N VAL A 244 -24.20 -18.49 -1.61
CA VAL A 244 -25.34 -17.61 -1.92
C VAL A 244 -25.74 -16.80 -0.69
N ALA A 245 -26.29 -15.60 -0.92
CA ALA A 245 -26.93 -14.85 0.16
C ALA A 245 -28.08 -15.67 0.75
N VAL A 246 -28.14 -15.71 2.08
CA VAL A 246 -29.29 -16.22 2.84
C VAL A 246 -30.02 -15.04 3.46
N ASP A 247 -31.35 -15.06 3.50
CA ASP A 247 -32.21 -14.02 4.09
C ASP A 247 -32.00 -12.60 3.50
N ASP A 248 -32.20 -11.56 4.31
CA ASP A 248 -32.04 -10.12 4.00
C ASP A 248 -30.55 -9.68 3.89
N MET A 249 -29.64 -10.62 3.63
CA MET A 249 -28.20 -10.36 3.57
C MET A 249 -27.87 -9.39 2.42
N THR A 250 -27.27 -8.26 2.79
CA THR A 250 -26.78 -7.27 1.84
C THR A 250 -25.58 -7.81 1.05
N GLY A 251 -25.31 -7.23 -0.13
CA GLY A 251 -24.13 -7.59 -0.92
C GLY A 251 -22.80 -7.40 -0.17
N TRP A 252 -22.73 -6.44 0.76
CA TRP A 252 -21.56 -6.24 1.61
C TRP A 252 -21.38 -7.38 2.62
N GLU A 253 -22.46 -7.86 3.23
CA GLU A 253 -22.42 -9.00 4.15
C GLU A 253 -22.02 -10.29 3.43
N LEU A 254 -22.53 -10.51 2.21
CA LEU A 254 -22.12 -11.64 1.37
C LEU A 254 -20.63 -11.59 1.02
N ALA A 255 -20.12 -10.41 0.65
CA ALA A 255 -18.69 -10.21 0.38
C ALA A 255 -17.83 -10.45 1.64
N ARG A 256 -18.27 -9.97 2.81
CA ARG A 256 -17.62 -10.23 4.09
C ARG A 256 -17.61 -11.73 4.40
N HIS A 257 -18.71 -12.43 4.13
CA HIS A 257 -18.81 -13.86 4.37
C HIS A 257 -17.84 -14.66 3.50
N ARG A 258 -17.76 -14.35 2.20
CA ARG A 258 -16.77 -14.94 1.26
C ARG A 258 -15.33 -14.77 1.74
N ARG A 259 -14.95 -13.55 2.16
CA ARG A 259 -13.61 -13.28 2.72
C ARG A 259 -13.33 -14.09 3.97
N GLY A 260 -14.31 -14.20 4.86
CA GLY A 260 -14.22 -15.03 6.06
C GLY A 260 -13.98 -16.50 5.73
N THR A 261 -14.70 -17.04 4.74
CA THR A 261 -14.54 -18.42 4.27
C THR A 261 -13.12 -18.70 3.76
N VAL A 262 -12.56 -17.82 2.94
CA VAL A 262 -11.18 -17.94 2.44
C VAL A 262 -10.16 -17.94 3.58
N LEU A 263 -10.33 -17.03 4.55
CA LEU A 263 -9.44 -16.95 5.71
C LEU A 263 -9.50 -18.24 6.54
N MET A 264 -10.70 -18.72 6.85
CA MET A 264 -10.89 -19.92 7.67
C MET A 264 -10.33 -21.17 6.99
N TRP A 265 -10.61 -21.35 5.70
CA TRP A 265 -10.11 -22.49 4.93
C TRP A 265 -8.58 -22.49 4.82
N GLY A 266 -7.97 -21.32 4.59
CA GLY A 266 -6.51 -21.18 4.55
C GLY A 266 -5.86 -21.40 5.91
N ASN A 267 -6.59 -21.16 7.00
CA ASN A 267 -6.12 -21.34 8.37
C ASN A 267 -6.37 -22.73 8.96
N GLU A 268 -6.95 -23.66 8.19
CA GLU A 268 -7.15 -25.03 8.67
C GLU A 268 -5.81 -25.65 9.13
N PRO A 269 -5.77 -26.28 10.31
CA PRO A 269 -4.56 -26.92 10.82
C PRO A 269 -3.96 -27.89 9.80
N GLY A 270 -2.67 -27.73 9.49
CA GLY A 270 -1.97 -28.55 8.52
C GLY A 270 -2.08 -28.10 7.06
N ARG A 271 -2.81 -27.01 6.77
CA ARG A 271 -2.85 -26.41 5.43
C ARG A 271 -1.46 -25.91 5.02
N SER A 272 -0.88 -26.52 3.99
CA SER A 272 0.44 -26.16 3.47
C SER A 272 0.34 -25.12 2.34
N THR A 273 1.48 -24.50 2.00
CA THR A 273 1.60 -23.64 0.80
C THR A 273 1.17 -24.39 -0.46
N ALA A 274 1.57 -25.66 -0.60
CA ALA A 274 1.26 -26.47 -1.77
C ALA A 274 -0.27 -26.66 -1.92
N ASP A 275 -0.99 -26.86 -0.81
CA ASP A 275 -2.45 -27.03 -0.83
C ASP A 275 -3.15 -25.75 -1.29
N VAL A 276 -2.72 -24.59 -0.78
CA VAL A 276 -3.31 -23.30 -1.13
C VAL A 276 -3.03 -22.94 -2.59
N VAL A 277 -1.78 -23.16 -3.04
CA VAL A 277 -1.38 -22.94 -4.44
C VAL A 277 -2.15 -23.86 -5.38
N ALA A 278 -2.33 -25.14 -5.02
CA ALA A 278 -3.10 -26.09 -5.80
C ALA A 278 -4.58 -25.67 -5.91
N ALA A 279 -5.19 -25.19 -4.81
CA ALA A 279 -6.56 -24.71 -4.82
C ALA A 279 -6.75 -23.47 -5.70
N PHE A 280 -5.82 -22.50 -5.66
CA PHE A 280 -5.88 -21.34 -6.56
C PHE A 280 -5.83 -21.74 -8.02
N ARG A 281 -4.94 -22.68 -8.37
CA ARG A 281 -4.82 -23.22 -9.73
C ARG A 281 -6.06 -23.99 -10.17
N ALA A 282 -6.64 -24.80 -9.28
CA ALA A 282 -7.82 -25.60 -9.58
C ALA A 282 -9.11 -24.76 -9.71
N ALA A 283 -9.15 -23.58 -9.09
CA ALA A 283 -10.26 -22.64 -9.22
C ALA A 283 -10.24 -21.83 -10.53
N VAL A 284 -9.15 -21.90 -11.33
CA VAL A 284 -9.09 -21.24 -12.64
C VAL A 284 -10.10 -21.92 -13.58
N PRO A 285 -11.10 -21.19 -14.12
CA PRO A 285 -12.04 -21.77 -15.06
C PRO A 285 -11.31 -22.22 -16.34
N ALA A 286 -11.73 -23.35 -16.90
CA ALA A 286 -11.19 -23.81 -18.18
C ALA A 286 -11.44 -22.74 -19.27
N GLU A 287 -10.41 -22.43 -20.06
CA GLU A 287 -10.54 -21.49 -21.18
C GLU A 287 -11.67 -21.98 -22.12
N SER A 288 -12.61 -21.07 -22.44
CA SER A 288 -13.74 -21.31 -23.34
C SER A 288 -13.47 -20.75 -24.73
#